data_AF-L0CPT3-F1
#
_entry.id   AF-L0CPT3-F1
#
_cell.length_a   1.000
_cell.length_b   1.000
_cell.length_c   1.000
_cell.angle_alpha   90.00
_cell.angle_beta   90.00
_cell.angle_gamma   90.00
#
_symmetry.space_group_name_H-M   'P 1'
#
loop_
_entity.id
_entity.type
_entity.pdbx_description
1 polymer ?
#
loop_
_entity_poly.entity_id
_entity_poly.type
_entity_poly.pdbx_seq_one_letter_code
_entity_poly.pdbx_strand_id
1 'polypeptide(L)'
;SASMPKEIIEGFAYLKKAAAYANCDLGVLPTEKRDAIAAVCDEILAGKLDDEFPLVIWQTGSGTQSNMNVNEVVANRAQVLAGHKIGEGEQFIKANDDVNKSQSSNDTYPTGMHIAAYKAVVEITIPGLEKLRDTLQAKATAYNNIVKIGRTHLMDATPLTLGQEISGYVAQLNYGIKAVKNTLAHLSEVALGGTAVGTGLNTPAGYDVKVAQYIAQFTGHPFVTAPNKFEALAAHDAIVETHGALKQIAVSLNKIANDVRMLASGPRSGIGE
;
A
#
# COMPACT_ATOMS: atom_id res chain seq x y z
N SER A 1 -11.13 15.13 -4.95
CA SER A 1 -12.36 14.45 -4.49
C SER A 1 -12.04 13.74 -3.17
N ALA A 2 -13.05 13.44 -2.33
CA ALA A 2 -12.87 12.64 -1.12
C ALA A 2 -13.10 11.14 -1.39
N SER A 3 -12.93 10.69 -2.64
CA SER A 3 -13.16 9.31 -3.09
C SER A 3 -12.15 8.35 -2.50
N MET A 4 -12.51 7.07 -2.41
CA MET A 4 -11.58 6.03 -1.99
C MET A 4 -10.33 6.03 -2.91
N PRO A 5 -9.09 5.96 -2.37
CA PRO A 5 -7.90 5.85 -3.20
C PRO A 5 -7.94 4.61 -4.09
N LYS A 6 -7.46 4.74 -5.33
CA LYS A 6 -7.42 3.65 -6.30
C LYS A 6 -6.64 2.45 -5.78
N GLU A 7 -5.57 2.68 -5.03
CA GLU A 7 -4.72 1.65 -4.45
C GLU A 7 -5.49 0.76 -3.46
N ILE A 8 -6.49 1.30 -2.75
CA ILE A 8 -7.37 0.51 -1.88
C ILE A 8 -8.27 -0.40 -2.71
N ILE A 9 -8.81 0.11 -3.82
CA ILE A 9 -9.63 -0.68 -4.75
C ILE A 9 -8.81 -1.80 -5.40
N GLU A 10 -7.56 -1.51 -5.80
CA GLU A 10 -6.62 -2.52 -6.29
C GLU A 10 -6.30 -3.57 -5.21
N GLY A 11 -6.10 -3.14 -3.96
CA GLY A 11 -5.94 -4.04 -2.81
C GLY A 11 -7.14 -4.98 -2.63
N PHE A 12 -8.35 -4.46 -2.81
CA PHE A 12 -9.57 -5.28 -2.85
C PHE A 12 -9.58 -6.24 -4.04
N ALA A 13 -9.21 -5.81 -5.24
CA ALA A 13 -9.17 -6.69 -6.41
C ALA A 13 -8.21 -7.87 -6.21
N TYR A 14 -7.02 -7.62 -5.65
CA TYR A 14 -6.08 -8.70 -5.30
C TYR A 14 -6.68 -9.68 -4.29
N LEU A 15 -7.26 -9.19 -3.19
CA LEU A 15 -7.79 -10.07 -2.14
C LEU A 15 -9.06 -10.83 -2.59
N LYS A 16 -9.91 -10.23 -3.44
CA LYS A 16 -11.09 -10.93 -3.99
C LYS A 16 -10.70 -12.02 -4.97
N LYS A 17 -9.71 -11.74 -5.83
CA LYS A 17 -9.11 -12.76 -6.71
C LYS A 17 -8.50 -13.89 -5.88
N ALA A 18 -7.68 -13.57 -4.88
CA ALA A 18 -7.08 -14.58 -4.00
C ALA A 18 -8.12 -15.40 -3.24
N ALA A 19 -9.17 -14.76 -2.71
CA ALA A 19 -10.24 -15.44 -1.99
C ALA A 19 -11.00 -16.42 -2.90
N ALA A 20 -11.25 -16.06 -4.16
CA ALA A 20 -11.90 -16.95 -5.12
C ALA A 20 -11.05 -18.20 -5.42
N TYR A 21 -9.74 -18.04 -5.59
CA TYR A 21 -8.82 -19.17 -5.79
C TYR A 21 -8.72 -20.05 -4.53
N ALA A 22 -8.55 -19.46 -3.35
CA ALA A 22 -8.49 -20.19 -2.09
C ALA A 22 -9.79 -20.98 -1.83
N ASN A 23 -10.95 -20.37 -2.07
CA ASN A 23 -12.25 -21.04 -1.92
C ASN A 23 -12.43 -22.18 -2.94
N CYS A 24 -11.90 -22.04 -4.15
CA CYS A 24 -11.93 -23.10 -5.16
C CYS A 24 -11.06 -24.29 -4.75
N ASP A 25 -9.83 -24.04 -4.30
CA ASP A 25 -8.92 -25.09 -3.84
C ASP A 25 -9.45 -25.85 -2.62
N LEU A 26 -10.21 -25.15 -1.76
CA LEU A 26 -10.83 -25.72 -0.57
C LEU A 26 -12.23 -26.32 -0.84
N GLY A 27 -12.64 -26.38 -2.11
CA GLY A 27 -13.86 -27.07 -2.55
C GLY A 27 -15.17 -26.36 -2.22
N VAL A 28 -15.14 -25.08 -1.81
CA VAL A 28 -16.34 -24.31 -1.44
C VAL A 28 -16.78 -23.30 -2.50
N LEU A 29 -16.03 -23.20 -3.61
CA LEU A 29 -16.41 -22.39 -4.78
C LEU A 29 -16.13 -23.16 -6.09
N PRO A 30 -17.11 -23.28 -7.00
CA PRO A 30 -16.89 -23.90 -8.30
C PRO A 30 -15.85 -23.15 -9.15
N THR A 31 -15.13 -23.89 -9.99
CA THR A 31 -14.11 -23.35 -10.91
C THR A 31 -14.62 -22.26 -11.83
N GLU A 32 -15.81 -22.43 -12.40
CA GLU A 32 -16.45 -21.44 -13.28
C GLU A 32 -16.66 -20.08 -12.58
N LYS A 33 -17.02 -20.10 -11.29
CA LYS A 33 -17.21 -18.88 -10.50
C LYS A 33 -15.89 -18.24 -10.13
N ARG A 34 -14.88 -19.05 -9.80
CA ARG A 34 -13.51 -18.57 -9.57
C ARG A 34 -13.01 -17.80 -10.79
N ASP A 35 -13.13 -18.38 -11.98
CA ASP A 35 -12.60 -17.80 -13.21
C ASP A 35 -13.32 -16.50 -13.58
N ALA A 36 -14.64 -16.45 -13.40
CA ALA A 36 -15.42 -15.22 -13.63
C ALA A 36 -15.02 -14.10 -12.66
N ILE A 37 -14.88 -14.38 -11.36
CA ILE A 37 -14.44 -13.40 -10.36
C ILE A 37 -13.03 -12.90 -10.67
N ALA A 38 -12.11 -13.82 -11.00
CA ALA A 38 -10.73 -13.49 -11.31
C ALA A 38 -10.61 -12.60 -12.54
N ALA A 39 -11.36 -12.89 -13.61
CA ALA A 39 -11.36 -12.08 -14.83
C ALA A 39 -11.79 -10.63 -14.56
N VAL A 40 -12.81 -10.41 -13.72
CA VAL A 40 -13.22 -9.05 -13.35
C VAL A 40 -12.19 -8.37 -12.47
N CYS A 41 -11.62 -9.07 -11.49
CA CYS A 41 -10.55 -8.50 -10.67
C CYS A 41 -9.36 -8.05 -11.54
N ASP A 42 -9.04 -8.78 -12.61
CA ASP A 42 -8.02 -8.38 -13.58
C ASP A 42 -8.43 -7.15 -14.41
N GLU A 43 -9.72 -6.95 -14.70
CA GLU A 43 -10.20 -5.69 -15.30
C GLU A 43 -10.08 -4.49 -14.35
N ILE A 44 -10.36 -4.68 -13.04
CA ILE A 44 -10.15 -3.65 -12.00
C ILE A 44 -8.67 -3.28 -11.94
N LEU A 45 -7.78 -4.27 -11.84
CA LEU A 45 -6.33 -4.05 -11.80
C LEU A 45 -5.78 -3.42 -13.08
N ALA A 46 -6.45 -3.61 -14.22
CA ALA A 46 -6.14 -2.94 -15.48
C ALA A 46 -6.72 -1.51 -15.58
N GLY A 47 -7.41 -1.01 -14.55
CA GLY A 47 -8.01 0.32 -14.51
C GLY A 47 -9.25 0.50 -15.41
N LYS A 48 -9.88 -0.59 -15.85
CA LYS A 48 -11.02 -0.53 -16.79
C LYS A 48 -12.34 -0.16 -16.13
N LEU A 49 -12.39 -0.19 -14.80
CA LEU A 49 -13.61 -0.04 -14.00
C LEU A 49 -13.47 1.08 -12.95
N ASP A 50 -12.50 1.99 -13.13
CA ASP A 50 -12.19 3.05 -12.14
C ASP A 50 -13.42 3.94 -11.82
N ASP A 51 -14.33 4.12 -12.78
CA ASP A 51 -15.57 4.91 -12.62
C ASP A 51 -16.66 4.20 -11.78
N GLU A 52 -16.50 2.91 -11.48
CA GLU A 52 -17.50 2.09 -10.77
C GLU A 52 -17.34 2.11 -9.24
N PHE A 53 -16.42 2.93 -8.72
CA PHE A 53 -16.10 3.04 -7.29
C PHE A 53 -16.33 4.46 -6.75
N PRO A 54 -17.59 4.94 -6.70
CA PRO A 54 -17.90 6.34 -6.40
C PRO A 54 -17.82 6.70 -4.91
N LEU A 55 -17.63 5.71 -4.03
CA LEU A 55 -17.71 5.90 -2.58
C LEU A 55 -16.58 6.78 -2.04
N VAL A 56 -16.92 7.55 -1.01
CA VAL A 56 -15.98 8.44 -0.32
C VAL A 56 -15.29 7.73 0.85
N ILE A 57 -14.14 8.26 1.25
CA ILE A 57 -13.37 7.81 2.42
C ILE A 57 -14.22 7.88 3.70
N TRP A 58 -15.08 8.91 3.81
CA TRP A 58 -15.94 9.17 4.96
C TRP A 58 -17.18 8.28 4.98
N GLN A 59 -16.96 6.98 5.16
CA GLN A 59 -17.99 5.94 5.22
C GLN A 59 -17.96 5.24 6.59
N THR A 60 -18.49 4.02 6.72
CA THR A 60 -18.34 3.25 7.97
C THR A 60 -16.87 3.02 8.29
N GLY A 61 -16.50 3.02 9.58
CA GLY A 61 -15.12 2.81 10.02
C GLY A 61 -14.55 1.42 9.65
N SER A 62 -15.41 0.42 9.47
CA SER A 62 -15.02 -0.92 9.01
C SER A 62 -14.87 -1.03 7.49
N GLY A 63 -15.17 0.03 6.73
CA GLY A 63 -15.10 0.04 5.27
C GLY A 63 -16.08 -0.91 4.55
N THR A 64 -17.14 -1.35 5.23
CA THR A 64 -18.14 -2.28 4.71
C THR A 64 -18.77 -1.81 3.39
N GLN A 65 -19.04 -0.50 3.21
CA GLN A 65 -19.61 -0.04 1.95
C GLN A 65 -18.63 -0.23 0.78
N SER A 66 -17.34 0.05 0.96
CA SER A 66 -16.33 -0.22 -0.09
C SER A 66 -16.13 -1.72 -0.35
N ASN A 67 -16.15 -2.56 0.69
CA ASN A 67 -16.14 -4.02 0.49
C ASN A 67 -17.33 -4.47 -0.37
N MET A 68 -18.54 -3.99 -0.05
CA MET A 68 -19.75 -4.32 -0.81
C MET A 68 -19.74 -3.73 -2.22
N ASN A 69 -19.24 -2.51 -2.41
CA ASN A 69 -19.08 -1.91 -3.73
C ASN A 69 -18.21 -2.78 -4.63
N VAL A 70 -17.07 -3.27 -4.14
CA VAL A 70 -16.23 -4.19 -4.93
C VAL A 70 -16.95 -5.51 -5.18
N ASN A 71 -17.63 -6.08 -4.18
CA ASN A 71 -18.40 -7.32 -4.36
C ASN A 71 -19.46 -7.19 -5.46
N GLU A 72 -20.20 -6.07 -5.46
CA GLU A 72 -21.28 -5.79 -6.40
C GLU A 72 -20.75 -5.49 -7.80
N VAL A 73 -19.67 -4.70 -7.93
CA VAL A 73 -19.01 -4.46 -9.22
C VAL A 73 -18.51 -5.77 -9.82
N VAL A 74 -17.86 -6.61 -9.02
CA VAL A 74 -17.38 -7.93 -9.47
C VAL A 74 -18.53 -8.81 -9.93
N ALA A 75 -19.60 -8.92 -9.14
CA ALA A 75 -20.77 -9.74 -9.47
C ALA A 75 -21.49 -9.25 -10.74
N ASN A 76 -21.76 -7.95 -10.83
CA ASN A 76 -22.47 -7.35 -11.97
C ASN A 76 -21.64 -7.37 -13.24
N ARG A 77 -20.33 -7.12 -13.15
CA ARG A 77 -19.47 -7.18 -14.33
C ARG A 77 -19.28 -8.62 -14.81
N ALA A 78 -19.19 -9.60 -13.92
CA ALA A 78 -19.17 -11.01 -14.30
C ALA A 78 -20.43 -11.42 -15.08
N GLN A 79 -21.60 -10.90 -14.70
CA GLN A 79 -22.84 -11.09 -15.45
C GLN A 79 -22.77 -10.51 -16.87
N VAL A 80 -22.25 -9.29 -17.01
CA VAL A 80 -22.08 -8.65 -18.32
C VAL A 80 -21.11 -9.44 -19.20
N LEU A 81 -20.00 -9.93 -18.64
CA LEU A 81 -19.03 -10.75 -19.37
C LEU A 81 -19.62 -12.11 -19.81
N ALA A 82 -20.58 -12.65 -19.06
CA ALA A 82 -21.33 -13.85 -19.43
C ALA A 82 -22.47 -13.60 -20.45
N GLY A 83 -22.65 -12.35 -20.91
CA GLY A 83 -23.70 -11.98 -21.87
C GLY A 83 -25.07 -11.76 -21.25
N HIS A 84 -25.16 -11.67 -19.92
CA HIS A 84 -26.40 -11.37 -19.20
C HIS A 84 -26.56 -9.86 -18.96
N LYS A 85 -27.79 -9.43 -18.66
CA LYS A 85 -28.10 -8.05 -18.28
C LYS A 85 -28.19 -7.91 -16.77
N ILE A 86 -27.62 -6.82 -16.24
CA ILE A 86 -27.69 -6.50 -14.81
C ILE A 86 -29.15 -6.29 -14.40
N GLY A 87 -29.57 -6.94 -13.31
CA GLY A 87 -30.94 -6.84 -12.78
C GLY A 87 -31.97 -7.75 -13.45
N GLU A 88 -31.60 -8.50 -14.49
CA GLU A 88 -32.47 -9.49 -15.13
C GLU A 88 -32.04 -10.93 -14.79
N GLY A 89 -32.99 -11.78 -14.40
CA GLY A 89 -32.74 -13.19 -14.09
C GLY A 89 -32.00 -13.45 -12.78
N GLU A 90 -31.58 -14.69 -12.57
CA GLU A 90 -30.76 -15.05 -11.40
C GLU A 90 -29.29 -14.66 -11.62
N GLN A 91 -28.66 -14.12 -10.59
CA GLN A 91 -27.25 -13.78 -10.62
C GLN A 91 -26.35 -15.03 -10.69
N PHE A 92 -25.58 -15.17 -11.78
CA PHE A 92 -24.56 -16.24 -11.91
C PHE A 92 -23.50 -16.16 -10.80
N ILE A 93 -23.03 -14.93 -10.53
CA ILE A 93 -22.16 -14.59 -9.40
C ILE A 93 -22.95 -13.73 -8.42
N LYS A 94 -23.11 -14.19 -7.19
CA LYS A 94 -23.78 -13.45 -6.11
C LYS A 94 -22.73 -12.69 -5.30
N ALA A 95 -22.95 -11.38 -5.09
CA ALA A 95 -21.99 -10.50 -4.43
C ALA A 95 -21.58 -11.01 -3.04
N ASN A 96 -22.54 -11.37 -2.19
CA ASN A 96 -22.23 -11.90 -0.86
C ASN A 96 -21.84 -13.38 -0.91
N ASP A 97 -22.69 -14.20 -1.54
CA ASP A 97 -22.55 -15.65 -1.42
C ASP A 97 -21.35 -16.17 -2.18
N ASP A 98 -20.92 -15.54 -3.27
CA ASP A 98 -19.78 -15.96 -4.10
C ASP A 98 -18.55 -15.06 -3.94
N VAL A 99 -18.69 -13.74 -4.18
CA VAL A 99 -17.54 -12.81 -4.15
C VAL A 99 -17.03 -12.58 -2.73
N ASN A 100 -17.95 -12.49 -1.75
CA ASN A 100 -17.64 -12.32 -0.33
C ASN A 100 -17.59 -13.65 0.45
N LYS A 101 -17.58 -14.80 -0.24
CA LYS A 101 -17.54 -16.12 0.41
C LYS A 101 -16.30 -16.24 1.31
N SER A 102 -16.51 -16.69 2.55
CA SER A 102 -15.47 -16.87 3.58
C SER A 102 -14.80 -15.57 4.05
N GLN A 103 -15.49 -14.44 3.92
CA GLN A 103 -14.95 -13.12 4.23
C GLN A 103 -15.90 -12.30 5.10
N SER A 104 -15.36 -11.31 5.82
CA SER A 104 -16.09 -10.22 6.46
C SER A 104 -15.55 -8.88 5.98
N SER A 105 -16.33 -7.80 6.05
CA SER A 105 -15.73 -6.46 5.88
C SER A 105 -14.60 -6.21 6.86
N ASN A 106 -14.70 -6.80 8.05
CA ASN A 106 -13.78 -6.56 9.15
C ASN A 106 -12.39 -7.12 8.88
N ASP A 107 -12.26 -8.22 8.15
CA ASP A 107 -10.95 -8.80 7.79
C ASP A 107 -10.52 -8.50 6.34
N THR A 108 -11.45 -8.11 5.47
CA THR A 108 -11.14 -7.70 4.08
C THR A 108 -10.62 -6.28 3.98
N TYR A 109 -11.22 -5.30 4.67
CA TYR A 109 -10.78 -3.92 4.53
C TYR A 109 -9.36 -3.70 5.09
N PRO A 110 -8.98 -4.22 6.28
CA PRO A 110 -7.60 -4.15 6.75
C PRO A 110 -6.62 -4.86 5.80
N THR A 111 -7.02 -5.98 5.21
CA THR A 111 -6.20 -6.68 4.20
C THR A 111 -5.97 -5.82 2.96
N GLY A 112 -7.03 -5.20 2.41
CA GLY A 112 -6.91 -4.28 1.28
C GLY A 112 -6.03 -3.07 1.61
N MET A 113 -6.15 -2.54 2.83
CA MET A 113 -5.30 -1.45 3.33
C MET A 113 -3.83 -1.84 3.40
N HIS A 114 -3.51 -3.03 3.92
CA HIS A 114 -2.13 -3.53 4.00
C HIS A 114 -1.55 -3.77 2.60
N ILE A 115 -2.32 -4.34 1.67
CA ILE A 115 -1.88 -4.55 0.28
C ILE A 115 -1.54 -3.21 -0.39
N ALA A 116 -2.44 -2.24 -0.28
CA ALA A 116 -2.27 -0.90 -0.85
C ALA A 116 -1.02 -0.20 -0.27
N ALA A 117 -0.91 -0.17 1.05
CA ALA A 117 0.19 0.50 1.75
C ALA A 117 1.54 -0.14 1.43
N TYR A 118 1.63 -1.47 1.47
CA TYR A 118 2.87 -2.19 1.17
C TYR A 118 3.34 -1.91 -0.25
N LYS A 119 2.45 -2.01 -1.24
CA LYS A 119 2.78 -1.73 -2.65
C LYS A 119 3.24 -0.28 -2.82
N ALA A 120 2.52 0.70 -2.27
CA ALA A 120 2.91 2.11 -2.37
C ALA A 120 4.29 2.40 -1.74
N VAL A 121 4.62 1.72 -0.63
CA VAL A 121 5.93 1.84 0.02
C VAL A 121 7.03 1.22 -0.85
N VAL A 122 6.84 -0.01 -1.31
CA VAL A 122 7.87 -0.80 -2.00
C VAL A 122 8.07 -0.36 -3.46
N GLU A 123 7.00 -0.04 -4.17
CA GLU A 123 7.04 0.23 -5.61
C GLU A 123 7.26 1.72 -5.95
N ILE A 124 6.88 2.63 -5.05
CA ILE A 124 6.95 4.08 -5.30
C ILE A 124 7.92 4.76 -4.31
N THR A 125 7.66 4.59 -3.01
CA THR A 125 8.33 5.41 -1.98
C THR A 125 9.81 5.07 -1.85
N ILE A 126 10.15 3.80 -1.64
CA ILE A 126 11.54 3.36 -1.50
C ILE A 126 12.37 3.68 -2.76
N PRO A 127 11.93 3.33 -3.99
CA PRO A 127 12.66 3.67 -5.21
C PRO A 127 12.85 5.18 -5.40
N GLY A 128 11.84 5.99 -5.07
CA GLY A 128 11.94 7.45 -5.13
C GLY A 128 13.00 8.01 -4.17
N LEU A 129 13.04 7.48 -2.94
CA LEU A 129 14.05 7.86 -1.94
C LEU A 129 15.45 7.40 -2.34
N GLU A 130 15.59 6.18 -2.86
CA GLU A 130 16.87 5.64 -3.34
C GLU A 130 17.42 6.48 -4.50
N LYS A 131 16.57 6.87 -5.46
CA LYS A 131 16.94 7.76 -6.56
C LYS A 131 17.44 9.13 -6.08
N LEU A 132 16.74 9.75 -5.12
CA LEU A 132 17.18 11.01 -4.52
C LEU A 132 18.52 10.84 -3.80
N ARG A 133 18.65 9.79 -2.99
CA ARG A 133 19.86 9.45 -2.23
C ARG A 133 21.06 9.25 -3.15
N ASP A 134 20.90 8.51 -4.26
CA ASP A 134 21.96 8.26 -5.23
C ASP A 134 22.38 9.52 -5.97
N THR A 135 21.40 10.38 -6.30
CA THR A 135 21.67 11.70 -6.88
C THR A 135 22.52 12.56 -5.94
N LEU A 136 22.14 12.63 -4.65
CA LEU A 136 22.89 13.38 -3.66
C LEU A 136 24.27 12.76 -3.39
N GLN A 137 24.39 11.43 -3.41
CA GLN A 137 25.67 10.74 -3.27
C GLN A 137 26.64 11.08 -4.40
N ALA A 138 26.16 11.09 -5.65
CA ALA A 138 26.97 11.50 -6.79
C ALA A 138 27.45 12.96 -6.65
N LYS A 139 26.57 13.85 -6.17
CA LYS A 139 26.92 15.25 -5.90
C LYS A 139 27.90 15.40 -4.74
N ALA A 140 27.74 14.63 -3.66
CA ALA A 140 28.68 14.62 -2.55
C ALA A 140 30.09 14.27 -3.01
N THR A 141 30.23 13.24 -3.86
CA THR A 141 31.52 12.86 -4.44
C THR A 141 32.07 13.94 -5.37
N ALA A 142 31.24 14.49 -6.27
CA ALA A 142 31.67 15.51 -7.22
C ALA A 142 32.14 16.81 -6.54
N TYR A 143 31.54 17.17 -5.40
CA TYR A 143 31.82 18.42 -4.69
C TYR A 143 32.76 18.25 -3.49
N ASN A 144 33.40 17.10 -3.37
CA ASN A 144 34.28 16.79 -2.22
C ASN A 144 35.53 17.69 -2.14
N ASN A 145 35.93 18.33 -3.24
CA ASN A 145 37.08 19.22 -3.28
C ASN A 145 36.70 20.71 -3.21
N ILE A 146 35.41 21.03 -3.11
CA ILE A 146 34.92 22.42 -3.01
C ILE A 146 34.85 22.78 -1.52
N VAL A 147 35.83 23.52 -1.02
CA VAL A 147 35.84 24.04 0.36
C VAL A 147 34.89 25.23 0.46
N LYS A 148 34.02 25.21 1.47
CA LYS A 148 33.08 26.29 1.82
C LYS A 148 33.17 26.64 3.29
N ILE A 149 32.62 27.80 3.66
CA ILE A 149 32.49 28.19 5.06
C ILE A 149 31.37 27.37 5.72
N GLY A 150 31.63 26.83 6.91
CA GLY A 150 30.57 26.22 7.72
C GLY A 150 29.68 27.31 8.33
N ARG A 151 28.44 26.95 8.66
CA ARG A 151 27.55 27.83 9.43
C ARG A 151 26.88 27.09 10.58
N THR A 152 27.09 27.58 11.80
CA THR A 152 26.38 27.11 13.00
C THR A 152 25.64 28.31 13.61
N HIS A 153 24.39 28.11 14.03
CA HIS A 153 23.52 29.24 14.43
C HIS A 153 23.39 30.35 13.35
N LEU A 154 23.53 29.98 12.07
CA LEU A 154 23.59 30.88 10.90
C LEU A 154 24.79 31.85 10.89
N MET A 155 25.76 31.68 11.78
CA MET A 155 27.00 32.46 11.83
C MET A 155 28.15 31.71 11.18
N ASP A 156 29.15 32.43 10.70
CA ASP A 156 30.36 31.85 10.09
C ASP A 156 31.09 30.93 11.08
N ALA A 157 31.55 29.78 10.58
CA ALA A 157 32.25 28.74 11.36
C ALA A 157 33.48 28.20 10.59
N THR A 158 34.11 27.16 11.13
CA THR A 158 35.25 26.51 10.47
C THR A 158 34.87 25.88 9.12
N PRO A 159 35.81 25.77 8.15
CA PRO A 159 35.52 25.22 6.83
C PRO A 159 35.15 23.74 6.84
N LEU A 160 34.37 23.35 5.82
CA LEU A 160 34.11 21.98 5.39
C LEU A 160 34.02 21.95 3.86
N THR A 161 33.97 20.77 3.26
CA THR A 161 33.70 20.65 1.82
C THR A 161 32.19 20.59 1.57
N LEU A 162 31.72 21.10 0.43
CA LEU A 162 30.32 20.95 0.02
C LEU A 162 29.94 19.46 -0.11
N GLY A 163 30.90 18.61 -0.49
CA GLY A 163 30.73 17.16 -0.45
C GLY A 163 30.44 16.61 0.95
N GLN A 164 31.16 17.08 1.97
CA GLN A 164 30.91 16.70 3.37
C GLN A 164 29.50 17.11 3.83
N GLU A 165 29.05 18.31 3.49
CA GLU A 165 27.70 18.78 3.83
C GLU A 165 26.62 17.87 3.20
N ILE A 166 26.72 17.60 1.89
CA ILE A 166 25.77 16.73 1.18
C ILE A 166 25.84 15.28 1.67
N SER A 167 27.01 14.81 2.12
CA SER A 167 27.15 13.47 2.70
C SER A 167 26.26 13.28 3.94
N GLY A 168 26.00 14.35 4.70
CA GLY A 168 25.03 14.34 5.79
C GLY A 168 23.61 14.06 5.31
N TYR A 169 23.19 14.68 4.20
CA TYR A 169 21.87 14.45 3.59
C TYR A 169 21.72 13.01 3.11
N VAL A 170 22.77 12.46 2.49
CA VAL A 170 22.80 11.07 2.04
C VAL A 170 22.65 10.12 3.23
N ALA A 171 23.35 10.37 4.34
CA ALA A 171 23.22 9.58 5.55
C ALA A 171 21.79 9.63 6.13
N GLN A 172 21.17 10.81 6.18
CA GLN A 172 19.77 10.95 6.61
C GLN A 172 18.82 10.09 5.77
N LEU A 173 18.98 10.09 4.44
CA LEU A 173 18.16 9.27 3.55
C LEU A 173 18.43 7.77 3.73
N ASN A 174 19.68 7.34 3.89
CA ASN A 174 20.01 5.94 4.15
C ASN A 174 19.33 5.43 5.43
N TYR A 175 19.36 6.21 6.52
CA TYR A 175 18.67 5.86 7.76
C TYR A 175 17.15 5.87 7.62
N GLY A 176 16.59 6.82 6.87
CA GLY A 176 15.15 6.86 6.57
C GLY A 176 14.68 5.64 5.77
N ILE A 177 15.40 5.28 4.71
CA ILE A 177 15.11 4.08 3.90
C ILE A 177 15.20 2.81 4.76
N LYS A 178 16.22 2.71 5.62
CA LYS A 178 16.33 1.59 6.56
C LYS A 178 15.14 1.52 7.53
N ALA A 179 14.72 2.65 8.08
CA ALA A 179 13.59 2.70 9.00
C ALA A 179 12.30 2.19 8.34
N VAL A 180 12.02 2.60 7.10
CA VAL A 180 10.85 2.11 6.34
C VAL A 180 10.97 0.62 6.01
N LYS A 181 12.15 0.15 5.56
CA LYS A 181 12.35 -1.28 5.25
C LYS A 181 12.14 -2.19 6.48
N ASN A 182 12.42 -1.69 7.68
CA ASN A 182 12.19 -2.45 8.92
C ASN A 182 10.71 -2.67 9.23
N THR A 183 9.79 -1.81 8.75
CA THR A 183 8.34 -1.95 9.03
C THR A 183 7.64 -2.93 8.10
N LEU A 184 8.31 -3.35 7.01
CA LEU A 184 7.70 -4.18 5.96
C LEU A 184 7.27 -5.55 6.44
N ALA A 185 7.96 -6.14 7.42
CA ALA A 185 7.59 -7.45 7.95
C ALA A 185 6.18 -7.44 8.53
N HIS A 186 5.91 -6.51 9.45
CA HIS A 186 4.59 -6.35 10.07
C HIS A 186 3.53 -5.88 9.06
N LEU A 187 3.89 -4.98 8.14
CA LEU A 187 2.98 -4.50 7.09
C LEU A 187 2.54 -5.60 6.11
N SER A 188 3.35 -6.66 5.94
CA SER A 188 3.03 -7.81 5.08
C SER A 188 2.08 -8.83 5.71
N GLU A 189 1.76 -8.69 7.00
CA GLU A 189 0.81 -9.56 7.68
C GLU A 189 -0.63 -9.12 7.38
N VAL A 190 -1.47 -10.04 6.89
CA VAL A 190 -2.86 -9.74 6.49
C VAL A 190 -3.89 -10.37 7.42
N ALA A 191 -5.00 -9.65 7.64
CA ALA A 191 -6.07 -10.03 8.56
C ALA A 191 -7.04 -11.09 7.99
N LEU A 192 -7.08 -11.26 6.66
CA LEU A 192 -8.06 -12.11 5.97
C LEU A 192 -8.07 -13.55 6.53
N GLY A 193 -9.27 -14.06 6.80
CA GLY A 193 -9.48 -15.32 7.51
C GLY A 193 -9.74 -15.14 9.00
N GLY A 194 -9.62 -13.93 9.55
CA GLY A 194 -10.10 -13.59 10.90
C GLY A 194 -11.63 -13.43 10.99
N THR A 195 -12.29 -13.22 9.85
CA THR A 195 -13.73 -12.98 9.70
C THR A 195 -14.25 -11.84 10.59
N ALA A 196 -15.36 -12.05 11.31
CA ALA A 196 -16.07 -10.96 11.97
C ALA A 196 -15.31 -10.40 13.18
N VAL A 197 -14.65 -11.27 13.96
CA VAL A 197 -14.09 -10.92 15.28
C VAL A 197 -12.72 -11.58 15.56
N GLY A 198 -12.10 -12.22 14.58
CA GLY A 198 -10.76 -12.83 14.69
C GLY A 198 -10.75 -14.34 14.91
N THR A 199 -11.91 -14.98 15.06
CA THR A 199 -12.00 -16.43 15.33
C THR A 199 -11.90 -17.30 14.07
N GLY A 200 -12.08 -16.72 12.88
CA GLY A 200 -12.14 -17.46 11.63
C GLY A 200 -13.43 -18.26 11.42
N LEU A 201 -14.46 -18.04 12.24
CA LEU A 201 -15.77 -18.67 12.04
C LEU A 201 -16.31 -18.36 10.64
N ASN A 202 -16.92 -19.36 9.99
CA ASN A 202 -17.41 -19.35 8.60
C ASN A 202 -16.33 -19.36 7.51
N THR A 203 -15.09 -19.76 7.83
CA THR A 203 -14.06 -20.09 6.84
C THR A 203 -13.76 -21.60 6.82
N PRO A 204 -13.41 -22.18 5.66
CA PRO A 204 -12.87 -23.53 5.61
C PRO A 204 -11.49 -23.61 6.29
N ALA A 205 -11.15 -24.78 6.81
CA ALA A 205 -9.85 -24.99 7.46
C ALA A 205 -8.69 -24.69 6.49
N GLY A 206 -7.71 -23.91 6.93
CA GLY A 206 -6.55 -23.51 6.12
C GLY A 206 -6.79 -22.37 5.13
N TYR A 207 -7.97 -21.74 5.16
CA TYR A 207 -8.33 -20.61 4.28
C TYR A 207 -7.35 -19.44 4.40
N ASP A 208 -7.00 -19.04 5.62
CA ASP A 208 -6.17 -17.88 5.91
C ASP A 208 -4.75 -18.01 5.32
N VAL A 209 -4.11 -19.16 5.51
CA VAL A 209 -2.79 -19.47 4.91
C VAL A 209 -2.91 -19.52 3.38
N LYS A 210 -3.95 -20.16 2.86
CA LYS A 210 -4.13 -20.34 1.40
C LYS A 210 -4.38 -19.01 0.70
N VAL A 211 -5.22 -18.15 1.26
CA VAL A 211 -5.54 -16.85 0.66
C VAL A 211 -4.33 -15.91 0.71
N ALA A 212 -3.55 -15.92 1.80
CA ALA A 212 -2.30 -15.16 1.88
C ALA A 212 -1.28 -15.61 0.83
N GLN A 213 -1.15 -16.93 0.57
CA GLN A 213 -0.30 -17.46 -0.50
C GLN A 213 -0.70 -16.90 -1.88
N TYR A 214 -2.00 -16.86 -2.19
CA TYR A 214 -2.48 -16.29 -3.45
C TYR A 214 -2.31 -14.77 -3.53
N ILE A 215 -2.52 -14.04 -2.42
CA ILE A 215 -2.22 -12.60 -2.37
C ILE A 215 -0.74 -12.38 -2.68
N ALA A 216 0.17 -13.13 -2.04
CA ALA A 216 1.60 -13.03 -2.28
C ALA A 216 1.96 -13.34 -3.74
N GLN A 217 1.39 -14.42 -4.30
CA GLN A 217 1.62 -14.81 -5.69
C GLN A 217 1.14 -13.74 -6.69
N PHE A 218 -0.06 -13.20 -6.53
CA PHE A 218 -0.65 -12.25 -7.48
C PHE A 218 -0.02 -10.86 -7.38
N THR A 219 0.39 -10.46 -6.18
CA THR A 219 1.04 -9.17 -5.97
C THR A 219 2.55 -9.20 -6.26
N GLY A 220 3.17 -10.38 -6.17
CA GLY A 220 4.63 -10.53 -6.24
C GLY A 220 5.36 -10.13 -4.94
N HIS A 221 4.62 -9.92 -3.85
CA HIS A 221 5.12 -9.42 -2.57
C HIS A 221 4.95 -10.47 -1.45
N PRO A 222 5.77 -10.42 -0.38
CA PRO A 222 5.84 -11.49 0.63
C PRO A 222 4.71 -11.42 1.68
N PHE A 223 3.45 -11.32 1.24
CA PHE A 223 2.31 -11.31 2.17
C PHE A 223 2.14 -12.66 2.88
N VAL A 224 1.82 -12.60 4.17
CA VAL A 224 1.59 -13.76 5.02
C VAL A 224 0.36 -13.57 5.89
N THR A 225 -0.23 -14.67 6.36
CA THR A 225 -1.34 -14.62 7.31
C THR A 225 -0.86 -14.05 8.65
N ALA A 226 -1.60 -13.09 9.23
CA ALA A 226 -1.23 -12.55 10.54
C ALA A 226 -1.29 -13.64 11.62
N PRO A 227 -0.28 -13.78 12.49
CA PRO A 227 -0.22 -14.82 13.50
C PRO A 227 -1.32 -14.67 14.56
N ASN A 228 -1.79 -13.44 14.80
CA ASN A 228 -2.90 -13.14 15.70
C ASN A 228 -3.96 -12.30 14.98
N LYS A 229 -5.12 -12.90 14.70
CA LYS A 229 -6.22 -12.22 14.01
C LYS A 229 -6.96 -11.20 14.89
N PHE A 230 -6.87 -11.30 16.21
CA PHE A 230 -7.50 -10.32 17.09
C PHE A 230 -6.73 -9.00 17.06
N GLU A 231 -5.40 -9.04 17.07
CA GLU A 231 -4.56 -7.86 16.88
C GLU A 231 -4.81 -7.22 15.52
N ALA A 232 -4.74 -8.00 14.44
CA ALA A 232 -4.88 -7.51 13.07
C ALA A 232 -6.26 -6.87 12.76
N LEU A 233 -7.26 -7.11 13.60
CA LEU A 233 -8.60 -6.53 13.51
C LEU A 233 -8.85 -5.40 14.51
N ALA A 234 -8.31 -5.52 15.73
CA ALA A 234 -8.57 -4.56 16.81
C ALA A 234 -7.64 -3.35 16.78
N ALA A 235 -6.47 -3.49 16.15
CA ALA A 235 -5.46 -2.45 16.02
C ALA A 235 -4.90 -2.39 14.60
N HIS A 236 -4.21 -1.29 14.30
CA HIS A 236 -3.55 -1.05 13.02
C HIS A 236 -2.11 -0.59 13.25
N ASP A 237 -1.40 -1.28 14.16
CA ASP A 237 -0.08 -0.87 14.63
C ASP A 237 0.97 -0.94 13.51
N ALA A 238 0.85 -1.89 12.58
CA ALA A 238 1.69 -1.96 11.38
C ALA A 238 1.62 -0.68 10.52
N ILE A 239 0.43 -0.08 10.41
CA ILE A 239 0.21 1.17 9.67
C ILE A 239 0.80 2.34 10.46
N VAL A 240 0.58 2.39 11.78
CA VAL A 240 1.14 3.44 12.65
C VAL A 240 2.66 3.43 12.62
N GLU A 241 3.28 2.25 12.75
CA GLU A 241 4.72 2.05 12.70
C GLU A 241 5.31 2.53 11.35
N THR A 242 4.72 2.08 10.24
CA THR A 242 5.12 2.49 8.89
C THR A 242 4.99 3.99 8.69
N HIS A 243 3.89 4.59 9.16
CA HIS A 243 3.68 6.03 9.09
C HIS A 243 4.67 6.82 9.95
N GLY A 244 5.10 6.27 11.09
CA GLY A 244 6.18 6.80 11.92
C GLY A 244 7.52 6.87 11.16
N ALA A 245 7.87 5.81 10.43
CA ALA A 245 9.07 5.80 9.59
C ALA A 245 8.98 6.82 8.45
N LEU A 246 7.82 6.97 7.81
CA LEU A 246 7.57 8.01 6.81
C LEU A 246 7.71 9.43 7.40
N LYS A 247 7.25 9.64 8.64
CA LYS A 247 7.41 10.92 9.36
C LYS A 247 8.89 11.25 9.62
N GLN A 248 9.71 10.26 9.98
CA GLN A 248 11.16 10.44 10.13
C GLN A 248 11.81 10.92 8.82
N ILE A 249 11.41 10.34 7.69
CA ILE A 249 11.87 10.77 6.36
C ILE A 249 11.40 12.19 6.05
N ALA A 250 10.13 12.52 6.35
CA ALA A 250 9.60 13.86 6.11
C ALA A 250 10.39 14.95 6.84
N VAL A 251 10.79 14.71 8.10
CA VAL A 251 11.66 15.63 8.85
C VAL A 251 13.03 15.79 8.18
N SER A 252 13.61 14.69 7.71
CA SER A 252 14.90 14.71 7.00
C SER A 252 14.82 15.50 5.69
N LEU A 253 13.79 15.23 4.88
CA LEU A 253 13.54 15.94 3.62
C LEU A 253 13.28 17.43 3.85
N ASN A 254 12.55 17.79 4.91
CA ASN A 254 12.33 19.19 5.26
C ASN A 254 13.65 19.92 5.54
N LYS A 255 14.57 19.30 6.30
CA LYS A 255 15.90 19.87 6.55
C LYS A 255 16.71 20.03 5.26
N ILE A 256 16.78 18.98 4.45
CA ILE A 256 17.53 18.97 3.18
C ILE A 256 16.99 20.06 2.24
N ALA A 257 15.68 20.13 2.06
CA ALA A 257 15.04 21.13 1.20
C ALA A 257 15.29 22.56 1.69
N ASN A 258 15.24 22.79 3.01
CA ASN A 258 15.51 24.10 3.60
C ASN A 258 16.97 24.53 3.38
N ASP A 259 17.93 23.62 3.52
CA ASP A 259 19.34 23.93 3.25
C ASP A 259 19.55 24.30 1.79
N VAL A 260 19.08 23.46 0.86
CA VAL A 260 19.20 23.74 -0.58
C VAL A 260 18.59 25.10 -0.93
N ARG A 261 17.41 25.42 -0.38
CA ARG A 261 16.76 26.72 -0.57
C ARG A 261 17.60 27.88 -0.02
N MET A 262 18.19 27.72 1.16
CA MET A 262 18.99 28.77 1.81
C MET A 262 20.31 29.00 1.07
N LEU A 263 21.03 27.94 0.70
CA LEU A 263 22.30 28.03 -0.02
C LEU A 263 22.12 28.70 -1.38
N ALA A 264 21.07 28.32 -2.11
CA ALA A 264 20.71 28.89 -3.40
C ALA A 264 20.03 30.28 -3.32
N SER A 265 19.87 30.87 -2.13
CA SER A 265 19.23 32.19 -1.99
C SER A 265 20.08 33.28 -2.66
N GLY A 266 19.47 34.13 -3.49
CA GLY A 266 20.22 35.07 -4.33
C GLY A 266 19.35 35.69 -5.44
N PRO A 267 19.95 36.12 -6.57
CA PRO A 267 21.33 35.83 -7.01
C PRO A 267 22.41 36.79 -6.46
N ARG A 268 22.04 37.85 -5.72
CA ARG A 268 23.01 38.87 -5.26
C ARG A 268 22.94 39.24 -3.77
N SER A 269 21.81 38.98 -3.12
CA SER A 269 21.52 39.47 -1.76
C SER A 269 21.13 38.35 -0.80
N GLY A 270 21.56 37.13 -1.10
CA GLY A 270 21.43 35.94 -0.25
C GLY A 270 22.80 35.28 -0.03
N ILE A 271 22.81 33.96 0.18
CA ILE A 271 24.05 33.19 0.34
C ILE A 271 24.75 32.99 -1.02
N GLY A 272 24.03 32.49 -2.03
CA GLY A 272 24.54 32.33 -3.39
C GLY A 272 25.65 31.29 -3.57
N GLU A 273 25.57 30.17 -2.84
CA GLU A 273 26.47 29.01 -2.97
C GLU A 273 25.89 27.93 -3.89
#